data_AF-A0A4Q3UWP4-F1
#
_entry.id   AF-A0A4Q3UWP4-F1
#
_cell.length_a   1.000
_cell.length_b   1.000
_cell.length_c   1.000
_cell.angle_alpha   90.00
_cell.angle_beta   90.00
_cell.angle_gamma   90.00
#
_symmetry.space_group_name_H-M   'P 1'
#
loop_
_entity.id
_entity.type
_entity.pdbx_description
1 polymer ?
#
loop_
_entity_poly.entity_id
_entity_poly.type
_entity_poly.pdbx_seq_one_letter_code
_entity_poly.pdbx_strand_id
1 'polypeptide(L)' 'MELNTIQPGQGAKHAKRRVGRGIGSGLGKTAGRGHKGQKSRAG' A
#
# COMPACT_ATOMS: atom_id res chain seq x y z
N MET A 1 27.29 -18.89 5.87
CA MET A 1 26.09 -18.18 5.39
C MET A 1 25.41 -19.10 4.39
N GLU A 2 24.14 -19.41 4.62
CA GLU A 2 23.33 -20.24 3.73
C GLU A 2 22.35 -19.37 2.93
N LEU A 3 21.96 -19.78 1.72
CA LEU A 3 21.12 -18.96 0.83
C LEU A 3 19.75 -18.59 1.45
N ASN A 4 19.19 -19.44 2.31
CA ASN A 4 17.92 -19.23 3.04
C ASN A 4 18.03 -18.29 4.25
N THR A 5 19.25 -17.94 4.68
CA THR A 5 19.50 -17.10 5.87
C THR A 5 19.79 -15.63 5.54
N ILE A 6 19.90 -15.29 4.26
CA ILE A 6 20.23 -13.94 3.80
C ILE A 6 19.05 -13.00 4.09
N GLN A 7 19.28 -12.00 4.94
CA GLN A 7 18.31 -10.95 5.25
C GLN A 7 18.75 -9.61 4.65
N PRO A 8 17.82 -8.80 4.12
CA PRO A 8 18.14 -7.46 3.67
C PRO A 8 18.50 -6.56 4.86
N GLY A 9 19.24 -5.47 4.61
CA GLY A 9 19.45 -4.43 5.61
C GLY A 9 18.14 -3.83 6.11
N GLN A 10 18.14 -3.31 7.34
CA GLN A 10 16.95 -2.71 7.95
C GLN A 10 16.43 -1.56 7.08
N GLY A 11 15.12 -1.59 6.77
CA GLY A 11 14.48 -0.58 5.93
C GLY A 11 14.73 -0.72 4.42
N ALA A 12 15.59 -1.64 3.97
CA ALA A 12 15.89 -1.78 2.55
C ALA A 12 14.68 -2.24 1.70
N LYS A 13 13.66 -2.84 2.32
CA LYS A 13 12.43 -3.29 1.65
C LYS A 13 11.20 -2.71 2.34
N HIS A 14 10.43 -1.90 1.62
CA HIS A 14 9.13 -1.39 2.06
C HIS A 14 7.98 -2.05 1.28
N ALA A 15 6.90 -2.38 1.98
CA ALA A 15 5.71 -2.93 1.36
C ALA A 15 4.98 -1.87 0.51
N LYS A 16 4.51 -2.27 -0.68
CA LYS A 16 3.70 -1.37 -1.52
C LYS A 16 2.34 -1.12 -0.89
N ARG A 17 1.86 0.11 -1.01
CA ARG A 17 0.52 0.50 -0.57
C ARG A 17 -0.54 -0.24 -1.40
N ARG A 18 -1.52 -0.87 -0.73
CA ARG A 18 -2.64 -1.58 -1.37
C ARG A 18 -3.96 -0.92 -1.01
N VAL A 19 -4.49 -0.12 -1.93
CA VAL A 19 -5.75 0.60 -1.75
C VAL A 19 -6.97 -0.29 -1.99
N GLY A 20 -8.11 0.03 -1.37
CA GLY A 20 -9.36 -0.70 -1.60
C GLY A 20 -9.37 -2.12 -1.02
N ARG A 21 -8.78 -2.35 0.16
CA ARG A 21 -8.65 -3.67 0.80
C ARG A 21 -9.26 -3.68 2.21
N GLY A 22 -10.49 -3.17 2.34
CA GLY A 22 -11.24 -3.15 3.59
C GLY A 22 -10.84 -2.03 4.56
N ILE A 23 -11.64 -1.86 5.62
CA ILE A 23 -11.51 -0.74 6.59
C ILE A 23 -10.19 -0.85 7.37
N GLY A 24 -9.82 -2.04 7.81
CA GLY A 24 -8.58 -2.27 8.58
C GLY A 24 -7.29 -1.87 7.84
N SER A 25 -7.34 -1.73 6.51
CA SER A 25 -6.20 -1.22 5.73
C SER A 25 -6.01 0.29 5.81
N GLY A 26 -6.97 1.04 6.35
CA GLY A 26 -7.00 2.52 6.35
C GLY A 26 -7.27 3.15 4.97
N LEU A 27 -7.20 2.38 3.89
CA LEU A 27 -7.37 2.84 2.51
C LEU A 27 -8.53 2.14 1.79
N GLY A 28 -9.47 1.59 2.55
CA GLY A 28 -10.56 0.77 2.03
C GLY A 28 -11.58 1.56 1.21
N LYS A 29 -12.25 2.54 1.83
CA LYS A 29 -13.45 3.18 1.26
C LYS A 29 -13.14 4.04 0.03
N THR A 30 -12.30 5.05 0.20
CA THR A 30 -12.05 6.07 -0.82
C THR A 30 -10.76 5.83 -1.59
N ALA A 31 -10.03 4.75 -1.27
CA ALA A 31 -8.67 4.51 -1.79
C ALA A 31 -7.72 5.71 -1.57
N GLY A 32 -7.97 6.54 -0.55
CA GLY A 32 -7.21 7.77 -0.29
C GLY A 32 -7.55 8.95 -1.21
N ARG A 33 -8.59 8.85 -2.05
CA ARG A 33 -8.98 9.91 -3.02
C ARG A 33 -10.06 10.87 -2.52
N GLY A 34 -10.55 10.70 -1.29
CA GLY A 34 -11.64 11.51 -0.75
C GLY A 34 -12.99 11.24 -1.40
N HIS A 35 -13.90 12.22 -1.37
CA HIS A 35 -15.27 12.11 -1.87
C HIS A 35 -15.52 13.01 -3.07
N LYS A 36 -16.01 12.42 -4.18
CA LYS A 36 -16.38 13.14 -5.42
C LYS A 36 -15.23 14.01 -5.99
N GLY A 37 -15.55 14.90 -6.92
CA GLY A 37 -14.58 15.77 -7.61
C GLY A 37 -13.83 15.06 -8.74
N GLN A 38 -13.31 15.84 -9.68
CA GLN A 38 -12.64 15.35 -10.89
C GLN A 38 -11.48 14.39 -10.55
N LYS A 39 -10.65 14.75 -9.57
CA LYS A 39 -9.47 13.98 -9.14
C LYS A 39 -9.80 12.63 -8.46
N SER A 40 -11.06 12.39 -8.09
CA SER A 40 -11.48 11.09 -7.53
C SER A 40 -11.89 10.07 -8.59
N ARG A 41 -12.15 10.54 -9.81
CA ARG A 41 -12.62 9.71 -10.93
C ARG A 41 -11.46 8.96 -11.57
N ALA A 42 -11.78 8.02 -12.44
CA ALA A 42 -10.79 7.36 -13.27
C ALA A 42 -10.55 8.20 -14.53
N GLY A 43 -9.30 8.21 -15.01
CA GLY A 43 -8.82 9.18 -15.99
C GLY A 43 -8.19 10.40 -15.34
#